data_AF-A0A945DXX1-F1
#
_entry.id   AF-A0A945DXX1-F1
#
_cell.length_a   1.000
_cell.length_b   1.000
_cell.length_c   1.000
_cell.angle_alpha   90.00
_cell.angle_beta   90.00
_cell.angle_gamma   90.00
#
_symmetry.space_group_name_H-M   'P 1'
#
loop_
_entity.id
_entity.type
_entity.pdbx_description
1 polymer ?
#
loop_
_entity_poly.entity_id
_entity_poly.type
_entity_poly.pdbx_seq_one_letter_code
_entity_poly.pdbx_strand_id
1 'polypeptide(L)'
;MNDNESKYYSIEEIRKFQERGVQVLDSSSVFISRDVEPENILPGCIIHPCSRISGAKTQIHSSAHIGVSGPATIENSWIGENAIVGNLGPVTLKDTVVGPQTILGSGVAENAVFLGKETMINDFTPGFGFRVRKGSLYEEDSSSAQHTDTKMTVLFPWTTLGSNINFCDALISGGTGPELGYFSEVGSGSIHFNFTIRGDKATASLFGDACQGLFLDQDRLFIGGNNTLLGPIKADFGVMTAAGARINGTLAPGLNFGHSLPKGKIDYEPRKFSGALGIVTQQVDILAELTALFHWYQQVRIGCISQTMEQKFVYESGLNIVELNYQERLFQLSRYVEALEGSLSIFSGSNKISNKETAEQRQLLEKWPKIKQQLATPKAFELLIPESLTNAIARKLSEGKLDYTVIIKGMDIEGKQKGKDWLNTIANGVRNIINSKIAMDG
;
A
#
# COMPACT_ATOMS: atom_id res chain seq x y z
N MET A 1 18.41 39.36 -7.88
CA MET A 1 17.86 38.15 -8.53
C MET A 1 16.76 38.64 -9.45
N ASN A 2 16.84 38.32 -10.75
CA ASN A 2 15.93 38.88 -11.76
C ASN A 2 14.52 38.31 -11.58
N ASP A 3 13.60 39.10 -11.04
CA ASP A 3 12.15 38.79 -10.90
C ASP A 3 11.38 38.82 -12.25
N ASN A 4 12.05 38.53 -13.38
CA ASN A 4 11.46 38.69 -14.71
C ASN A 4 11.54 37.45 -15.61
N GLU A 5 12.00 36.30 -15.10
CA GLU A 5 11.91 35.04 -15.85
C GLU A 5 10.52 34.41 -15.70
N SER A 6 9.86 34.16 -16.83
CA SER A 6 8.60 33.41 -16.89
C SER A 6 8.74 32.08 -16.17
N LYS A 7 7.77 31.73 -15.32
CA LYS A 7 7.70 30.43 -14.62
C LYS A 7 7.79 29.23 -15.57
N TYR A 8 7.26 29.38 -16.78
CA TYR A 8 7.24 28.32 -17.79
C TYR A 8 8.19 28.62 -18.94
N TYR A 9 8.69 27.57 -19.58
CA TYR A 9 9.39 27.66 -20.85
C TYR A 9 8.48 28.32 -21.92
N SER A 10 9.06 29.16 -22.77
CA SER A 10 8.37 29.74 -23.92
C SER A 10 8.13 28.68 -25.00
N ILE A 11 7.30 29.01 -26.00
CA ILE A 11 7.03 28.14 -27.15
C ILE A 11 8.33 27.82 -27.91
N GLU A 12 9.21 28.81 -28.07
CA GLU A 12 10.52 28.66 -28.72
C GLU A 12 11.45 27.76 -27.89
N GLU A 13 11.41 27.84 -26.56
CA GLU A 13 12.19 26.96 -25.70
C GLU A 13 11.65 25.52 -25.71
N ILE A 14 10.33 25.32 -25.79
CA ILE A 14 9.70 24.00 -25.94
C ILE A 14 10.18 23.29 -27.21
N ARG A 15 10.51 24.01 -28.29
CA ARG A 15 11.08 23.39 -29.51
C ARG A 15 12.38 22.64 -29.24
N LYS A 16 13.18 23.05 -28.25
CA LYS A 16 14.41 22.33 -27.87
C LYS A 16 14.12 20.96 -27.27
N PHE A 17 12.96 20.78 -26.60
CA PHE A 17 12.50 19.46 -26.18
C PHE A 17 12.13 18.60 -27.40
N GLN A 18 11.46 19.20 -28.39
CA GLN A 18 11.09 18.52 -29.62
C GLN A 18 12.30 18.09 -30.46
N GLU A 19 13.33 18.94 -30.56
CA GLU A 19 14.62 18.61 -31.22
C GLU A 19 15.32 17.42 -30.55
N ARG A 20 15.12 17.23 -29.24
CA ARG A 20 15.61 16.07 -28.49
C ARG A 20 14.75 14.82 -28.65
N GLY A 21 13.63 14.88 -29.36
CA GLY A 21 12.74 13.75 -29.62
C GLY A 21 11.50 13.65 -28.73
N VAL A 22 11.19 14.69 -27.93
CA VAL A 22 9.94 14.77 -27.16
C VAL A 22 8.78 15.22 -28.06
N GLN A 23 7.67 14.49 -28.06
CA GLN A 23 6.52 14.81 -28.90
C GLN A 23 5.53 15.69 -28.14
N VAL A 24 5.74 17.00 -28.19
CA VAL A 24 4.75 17.99 -27.71
C VAL A 24 3.75 18.28 -28.84
N LEU A 25 2.50 17.83 -28.67
CA LEU A 25 1.49 17.88 -29.75
C LEU A 25 0.94 19.29 -29.99
N ASP A 26 0.89 20.13 -28.95
CA ASP A 26 0.50 21.54 -29.05
C ASP A 26 1.29 22.38 -28.04
N SER A 27 2.36 23.00 -28.52
CA SER A 27 3.24 23.84 -27.70
C SER A 27 2.54 25.09 -27.13
N SER A 28 1.37 25.48 -27.64
CA SER A 28 0.63 26.65 -27.13
C SER A 28 -0.21 26.36 -25.88
N SER A 29 -0.51 25.08 -25.62
CA SER A 29 -1.34 24.65 -24.50
C SER A 29 -0.63 23.76 -23.49
N VAL A 30 0.59 23.32 -23.78
CA VAL A 30 1.46 22.57 -22.85
C VAL A 30 2.32 23.54 -22.06
N PHE A 31 2.30 23.42 -20.73
CA PHE A 31 3.07 24.26 -19.82
C PHE A 31 4.08 23.42 -19.05
N ILE A 32 5.37 23.61 -19.33
CA ILE A 32 6.48 22.99 -18.61
C ILE A 32 7.18 24.08 -17.80
N SER A 33 7.25 23.89 -16.48
CA SER A 33 7.87 24.84 -15.55
C SER A 33 9.40 24.75 -15.63
N ARG A 34 10.09 25.88 -15.43
CA ARG A 34 11.57 25.97 -15.50
C ARG A 34 12.31 25.18 -14.43
N ASP A 35 11.61 24.77 -13.38
CA ASP A 35 12.18 23.87 -12.37
C ASP A 35 12.27 22.41 -12.85
N VAL A 36 11.69 22.06 -14.01
CA VAL A 36 11.85 20.75 -14.63
C VAL A 36 12.99 20.80 -15.62
N GLU A 37 14.13 20.20 -15.25
CA GLU A 37 15.28 20.11 -16.15
C GLU A 37 14.92 19.39 -17.46
N PRO A 38 15.32 19.91 -18.64
CA PRO A 38 14.96 19.30 -19.90
C PRO A 38 15.36 17.81 -19.99
N GLU A 39 16.49 17.44 -19.42
CA GLU A 39 17.05 16.08 -19.39
C GLU A 39 16.12 15.07 -18.69
N ASN A 40 15.25 15.55 -17.80
CA ASN A 40 14.28 14.73 -17.10
C ASN A 40 13.06 14.34 -17.96
N ILE A 41 12.90 14.95 -19.15
CA ILE A 41 11.88 14.54 -20.13
C ILE A 41 12.61 13.83 -21.27
N LEU A 42 12.47 12.50 -21.29
CA LEU A 42 13.21 11.61 -22.19
C LEU A 42 12.60 11.58 -23.60
N PRO A 43 13.42 11.32 -24.64
CA PRO A 43 12.94 11.17 -26.02
C PRO A 43 11.87 10.09 -26.16
N GLY A 44 10.96 10.30 -27.10
CA GLY A 44 9.89 9.37 -27.46
C GLY A 44 8.61 9.51 -26.65
N CYS A 45 8.62 10.21 -25.50
CA CYS A 45 7.39 10.50 -24.78
C CYS A 45 6.48 11.46 -25.57
N ILE A 46 5.17 11.35 -25.33
CA ILE A 46 4.13 12.15 -25.98
C ILE A 46 3.40 12.97 -24.92
N ILE A 47 3.39 14.28 -25.11
CA ILE A 47 2.72 15.23 -24.22
C ILE A 47 1.54 15.85 -24.98
N HIS A 48 0.33 15.49 -24.55
CA HIS A 48 -0.92 15.95 -25.14
C HIS A 48 -1.29 17.37 -24.68
N PRO A 49 -2.16 18.07 -25.44
CA PRO A 49 -2.60 19.43 -25.13
C PRO A 49 -3.11 19.60 -23.70
N CYS A 50 -2.98 20.82 -23.17
CA CYS A 50 -3.43 21.21 -21.83
C CYS A 50 -2.69 20.54 -20.65
N SER A 51 -1.55 19.88 -20.89
CA SER A 51 -0.72 19.30 -19.82
C SER A 51 0.07 20.38 -19.07
N ARG A 52 0.21 20.23 -17.75
CA ARG A 52 0.97 21.10 -16.84
C ARG A 52 2.00 20.26 -16.10
N ILE A 53 3.27 20.55 -16.31
CA ILE A 53 4.39 19.74 -15.81
C ILE A 53 5.29 20.66 -14.97
N SER A 54 5.55 20.29 -13.72
CA SER A 54 6.30 21.11 -12.77
C SER A 54 7.00 20.30 -11.69
N GLY A 55 7.91 20.93 -10.94
CA GLY A 55 8.59 20.34 -9.81
C GLY A 55 9.93 19.70 -10.19
N ALA A 56 10.98 20.07 -9.46
CA ALA A 56 12.36 19.66 -9.72
C ALA A 56 12.63 18.14 -9.70
N LYS A 57 11.70 17.36 -9.13
CA LYS A 57 11.79 15.90 -9.10
C LYS A 57 11.03 15.22 -10.25
N THR A 58 10.36 15.98 -11.11
CA THR A 58 9.55 15.40 -12.18
C THR A 58 10.43 14.81 -13.27
N GLN A 59 10.14 13.55 -13.62
CA GLN A 59 10.78 12.83 -14.72
C GLN A 59 9.71 12.13 -15.56
N ILE A 60 9.87 12.14 -16.87
CA ILE A 60 8.97 11.49 -17.84
C ILE A 60 9.81 10.65 -18.78
N HIS A 61 9.66 9.32 -18.69
CA HIS A 61 10.48 8.36 -19.41
C HIS A 61 9.98 8.09 -20.83
N SER A 62 10.81 7.41 -21.62
CA SER A 62 10.55 7.13 -23.04
C SER A 62 9.23 6.40 -23.26
N SER A 63 8.55 6.78 -24.35
CA SER A 63 7.24 6.24 -24.75
C SER A 63 6.12 6.43 -23.72
N ALA A 64 6.30 7.23 -22.67
CA ALA A 64 5.20 7.60 -21.79
C ALA A 64 4.23 8.56 -22.51
N HIS A 65 2.93 8.41 -22.28
CA HIS A 65 1.89 9.26 -22.83
C HIS A 65 1.22 10.06 -21.72
N ILE A 66 1.26 11.38 -21.84
CA ILE A 66 0.76 12.31 -20.83
C ILE A 66 -0.47 13.04 -21.34
N GLY A 67 -1.61 12.90 -20.66
CA GLY A 67 -2.83 13.64 -20.93
C GLY A 67 -3.65 13.13 -22.12
N VAL A 68 -3.68 11.81 -22.35
CA VAL A 68 -4.23 11.20 -23.58
C VAL A 68 -5.68 11.62 -23.86
N SER A 69 -6.56 11.51 -22.87
CA SER A 69 -7.99 11.77 -22.98
C SER A 69 -8.43 12.98 -22.14
N GLY A 70 -7.48 13.80 -21.66
CA GLY A 70 -7.78 15.00 -20.88
C GLY A 70 -6.54 15.63 -20.25
N PRO A 71 -6.70 16.84 -19.65
CA PRO A 71 -5.57 17.55 -19.05
C PRO A 71 -4.85 16.76 -17.96
N ALA A 72 -3.52 16.75 -18.00
CA ALA A 72 -2.69 16.18 -16.95
C ALA A 72 -1.99 17.29 -16.15
N THR A 73 -2.03 17.21 -14.82
CA THR A 73 -1.18 18.01 -13.93
C THR A 73 -0.18 17.09 -13.26
N ILE A 74 1.12 17.34 -13.45
CA ILE A 74 2.22 16.53 -12.93
C ILE A 74 3.13 17.44 -12.10
N GLU A 75 3.27 17.11 -10.81
CA GLU A 75 4.12 17.82 -9.86
C GLU A 75 5.01 16.82 -9.11
N ASN A 76 6.34 17.03 -9.14
CA ASN A 76 7.34 16.19 -8.45
C ASN A 76 7.11 14.67 -8.63
N SER A 77 6.75 14.25 -9.84
CA SER A 77 6.31 12.88 -10.09
C SER A 77 7.16 12.19 -11.15
N TRP A 78 7.38 10.89 -10.97
CA TRP A 78 8.19 10.07 -11.85
C TRP A 78 7.28 9.19 -12.71
N ILE A 79 7.36 9.32 -14.03
CA ILE A 79 6.52 8.58 -14.98
C ILE A 79 7.40 7.63 -15.79
N GLY A 80 7.19 6.33 -15.59
CA GLY A 80 7.99 5.26 -16.18
C GLY A 80 7.69 5.00 -17.64
N GLU A 81 8.54 4.17 -18.25
CA GLU A 81 8.45 3.85 -19.67
C GLU A 81 7.10 3.23 -20.05
N ASN A 82 6.56 3.64 -21.20
CA ASN A 82 5.27 3.17 -21.72
C ASN A 82 4.07 3.42 -20.80
N ALA A 83 4.20 4.22 -19.73
CA ALA A 83 3.08 4.55 -18.88
C ALA A 83 2.11 5.48 -19.60
N ILE A 84 0.81 5.28 -19.37
CA ILE A 84 -0.27 6.08 -19.93
C ILE A 84 -0.95 6.84 -18.80
N VAL A 85 -0.89 8.16 -18.84
CA VAL A 85 -1.50 9.04 -17.84
C VAL A 85 -2.69 9.77 -18.48
N GLY A 86 -3.89 9.58 -17.90
CA GLY A 86 -5.10 10.26 -18.37
C GLY A 86 -5.82 9.51 -19.48
N ASN A 87 -5.84 8.16 -19.44
CA ASN A 87 -6.48 7.34 -20.49
C ASN A 87 -8.01 7.53 -20.55
N LEU A 88 -8.65 7.92 -19.44
CA LEU A 88 -10.10 8.07 -19.34
C LEU A 88 -10.56 9.50 -19.02
N GLY A 89 -9.65 10.48 -18.97
CA GLY A 89 -9.97 11.85 -18.60
C GLY A 89 -8.84 12.58 -17.87
N PRO A 90 -9.14 13.66 -17.13
CA PRO A 90 -8.13 14.47 -16.47
C PRO A 90 -7.44 13.70 -15.32
N VAL A 91 -6.15 13.99 -15.12
CA VAL A 91 -5.35 13.40 -14.03
C VAL A 91 -4.53 14.46 -13.32
N THR A 92 -4.39 14.33 -12.00
CA THR A 92 -3.43 15.09 -11.18
C THR A 92 -2.52 14.13 -10.42
N LEU A 93 -1.20 14.26 -10.63
CA LEU A 93 -0.16 13.50 -9.94
C LEU A 93 0.70 14.46 -9.15
N LYS A 94 0.85 14.18 -7.86
CA LYS A 94 1.72 14.93 -6.96
C LYS A 94 2.57 13.98 -6.13
N ASP A 95 3.88 14.15 -6.15
CA ASP A 95 4.82 13.29 -5.42
C ASP A 95 4.54 11.79 -5.69
N THR A 96 4.22 11.44 -6.94
CA THR A 96 3.74 10.10 -7.32
C THR A 96 4.75 9.42 -8.23
N VAL A 97 4.99 8.12 -7.99
CA VAL A 97 5.78 7.29 -8.89
C VAL A 97 4.85 6.36 -9.65
N VAL A 98 4.90 6.46 -10.97
CA VAL A 98 4.10 5.68 -11.92
C VAL A 98 5.04 4.73 -12.65
N GLY A 99 5.09 3.48 -12.21
CA GLY A 99 5.97 2.46 -12.76
C GLY A 99 5.70 2.13 -14.23
N PRO A 100 6.62 1.38 -14.89
CA PRO A 100 6.50 1.06 -16.31
C PRO A 100 5.16 0.42 -16.68
N GLN A 101 4.66 0.74 -17.88
CA GLN A 101 3.41 0.22 -18.44
C GLN A 101 2.14 0.54 -17.61
N THR A 102 2.23 1.28 -16.51
CA THR A 102 1.06 1.68 -15.71
C THR A 102 0.08 2.47 -16.58
N ILE A 103 -1.21 2.15 -16.47
CA ILE A 103 -2.27 2.88 -17.17
C ILE A 103 -3.17 3.52 -16.12
N LEU A 104 -3.12 4.86 -16.03
CA LEU A 104 -3.98 5.65 -15.15
C LEU A 104 -5.18 6.18 -15.96
N GLY A 105 -6.39 5.86 -15.52
CA GLY A 105 -7.63 6.34 -16.11
C GLY A 105 -7.85 7.84 -15.92
N SER A 106 -8.61 8.24 -14.90
CA SER A 106 -8.84 9.65 -14.55
C SER A 106 -8.97 9.78 -13.04
N GLY A 107 -8.32 10.77 -12.44
CA GLY A 107 -8.31 10.90 -10.98
C GLY A 107 -7.12 11.65 -10.42
N VAL A 108 -6.90 11.48 -9.12
CA VAL A 108 -5.85 12.16 -8.37
C VAL A 108 -4.99 11.15 -7.61
N ALA A 109 -3.67 11.25 -7.74
CA ALA A 109 -2.72 10.52 -6.92
C ALA A 109 -1.76 11.49 -6.21
N GLU A 110 -1.56 11.27 -4.90
CA GLU A 110 -0.71 12.11 -4.05
C GLU A 110 0.14 11.24 -3.12
N ASN A 111 1.47 11.35 -3.21
CA ASN A 111 2.41 10.61 -2.35
C ASN A 111 2.13 9.09 -2.35
N ALA A 112 2.11 8.52 -3.55
CA ALA A 112 1.73 7.15 -3.82
C ALA A 112 2.63 6.53 -4.88
N VAL A 113 2.65 5.20 -4.93
CA VAL A 113 3.48 4.43 -5.87
C VAL A 113 2.65 3.37 -6.56
N PHE A 114 2.78 3.30 -7.88
CA PHE A 114 2.34 2.20 -8.73
C PHE A 114 3.61 1.52 -9.26
N LEU A 115 3.81 0.23 -9.02
CA LEU A 115 5.06 -0.44 -9.44
C LEU A 115 5.10 -0.73 -10.94
N GLY A 116 3.95 -0.85 -11.59
CA GLY A 116 3.86 -1.10 -13.02
C GLY A 116 2.83 -2.15 -13.38
N LYS A 117 2.72 -2.38 -14.69
CA LYS A 117 1.99 -3.52 -15.25
C LYS A 117 2.99 -4.48 -15.90
N GLU A 118 2.76 -5.77 -15.69
CA GLU A 118 3.52 -6.85 -16.34
C GLU A 118 2.63 -7.60 -17.34
N THR A 119 1.31 -7.49 -17.18
CA THR A 119 0.33 -8.10 -18.09
C THR A 119 -0.68 -7.07 -18.60
N MET A 120 -1.28 -7.38 -19.75
CA MET A 120 -2.36 -6.60 -20.37
C MET A 120 -3.76 -7.17 -20.07
N ILE A 121 -3.89 -8.06 -19.08
CA ILE A 121 -5.18 -8.69 -18.74
C ILE A 121 -6.16 -7.67 -18.17
N ASN A 122 -5.67 -6.76 -17.32
CA ASN A 122 -6.48 -5.67 -16.77
C ASN A 122 -6.23 -4.40 -17.60
N ASP A 123 -7.31 -3.76 -18.05
CA ASP A 123 -7.26 -2.58 -18.94
C ASP A 123 -6.53 -1.37 -18.32
N PHE A 124 -6.61 -1.21 -16.99
CA PHE A 124 -6.04 -0.09 -16.26
C PHE A 124 -5.48 -0.53 -14.90
N THR A 125 -4.60 0.30 -14.35
CA THR A 125 -4.16 0.20 -12.96
C THR A 125 -5.26 0.82 -12.07
N PRO A 126 -5.45 2.15 -11.94
CA PRO A 126 -6.71 2.70 -11.46
C PRO A 126 -7.57 3.26 -12.61
N GLY A 127 -8.89 3.03 -12.53
CA GLY A 127 -9.89 3.38 -13.53
C GLY A 127 -10.34 4.85 -13.51
N PHE A 128 -11.63 5.10 -13.71
CA PHE A 128 -12.18 6.46 -13.72
C PHE A 128 -12.54 6.96 -12.31
N GLY A 129 -12.21 8.20 -11.97
CA GLY A 129 -12.56 8.83 -10.70
C GLY A 129 -11.75 8.32 -9.50
N PHE A 130 -10.52 7.83 -9.70
CA PHE A 130 -9.70 7.34 -8.59
C PHE A 130 -9.19 8.48 -7.69
N ARG A 131 -8.99 8.17 -6.41
CA ARG A 131 -8.27 9.01 -5.46
C ARG A 131 -7.29 8.15 -4.67
N VAL A 132 -6.02 8.19 -5.06
CA VAL A 132 -4.94 7.43 -4.43
C VAL A 132 -4.13 8.37 -3.54
N ARG A 133 -4.33 8.26 -2.24
CA ARG A 133 -3.72 9.20 -1.27
C ARG A 133 -2.46 8.63 -0.65
N LYS A 134 -1.78 9.53 0.09
CA LYS A 134 -0.54 9.29 0.83
C LYS A 134 -0.45 7.88 1.42
N GLY A 135 0.66 7.21 1.12
CA GLY A 135 0.97 5.89 1.65
C GLY A 135 0.24 4.75 0.93
N SER A 136 -0.32 4.98 -0.26
CA SER A 136 -0.88 3.90 -1.07
C SER A 136 0.18 3.31 -1.99
N LEU A 137 0.25 1.99 -2.04
CA LEU A 137 1.14 1.21 -2.88
C LEU A 137 0.32 0.21 -3.68
N TYR A 138 0.46 0.28 -5.00
CA TYR A 138 -0.10 -0.64 -5.96
C TYR A 138 1.06 -1.44 -6.55
N GLU A 139 1.21 -2.70 -6.12
CA GLU A 139 2.21 -3.61 -6.70
C GLU A 139 1.79 -4.08 -8.11
N GLU A 140 2.63 -4.91 -8.74
CA GLU A 140 2.50 -5.28 -10.15
C GLU A 140 1.11 -5.82 -10.51
N ASP A 141 0.48 -5.24 -11.53
CA ASP A 141 -0.86 -5.61 -11.99
C ASP A 141 -1.98 -5.54 -10.93
N SER A 142 -1.74 -4.93 -9.78
CA SER A 142 -2.84 -4.52 -8.89
C SER A 142 -3.68 -3.43 -9.55
N SER A 143 -4.98 -3.44 -9.30
CA SER A 143 -5.90 -2.53 -9.99
C SER A 143 -7.07 -2.07 -9.14
N SER A 144 -7.70 -0.97 -9.55
CA SER A 144 -8.92 -0.45 -8.97
C SER A 144 -9.84 0.06 -10.07
N ALA A 145 -11.13 -0.27 -9.98
CA ALA A 145 -12.13 0.14 -10.95
C ALA A 145 -12.51 1.63 -10.77
N GLN A 146 -13.80 1.96 -10.84
CA GLN A 146 -14.24 3.35 -10.84
C GLN A 146 -14.50 3.89 -9.43
N HIS A 147 -14.23 5.16 -9.19
CA HIS A 147 -14.54 5.87 -7.95
C HIS A 147 -13.99 5.18 -6.69
N THR A 148 -12.70 4.85 -6.72
CA THR A 148 -12.01 4.20 -5.60
C THR A 148 -11.13 5.19 -4.83
N ASP A 149 -11.17 5.14 -3.49
CA ASP A 149 -10.32 5.92 -2.60
C ASP A 149 -9.45 4.98 -1.74
N THR A 150 -8.12 5.14 -1.83
CA THR A 150 -7.14 4.44 -0.99
C THR A 150 -6.26 5.42 -0.23
N LYS A 151 -5.83 5.03 0.98
CA LYS A 151 -4.88 5.78 1.81
C LYS A 151 -4.23 4.83 2.79
N MET A 152 -2.89 4.85 2.87
CA MET A 152 -2.13 3.92 3.73
C MET A 152 -2.57 2.48 3.44
N THR A 153 -2.57 2.12 2.15
CA THR A 153 -3.12 0.88 1.62
C THR A 153 -2.08 0.20 0.76
N VAL A 154 -1.84 -1.09 0.98
CA VAL A 154 -0.91 -1.88 0.18
C VAL A 154 -1.69 -2.96 -0.56
N LEU A 155 -1.70 -2.87 -1.88
CA LEU A 155 -2.28 -3.87 -2.78
C LEU A 155 -1.14 -4.67 -3.39
N PHE A 156 -1.06 -5.95 -3.04
CA PHE A 156 -0.10 -6.88 -3.61
C PHE A 156 -0.46 -7.22 -5.07
N PRO A 157 0.42 -7.92 -5.80
CA PRO A 157 0.17 -8.26 -7.18
C PRO A 157 -1.15 -8.97 -7.36
N TRP A 158 -1.86 -8.60 -8.42
CA TRP A 158 -3.17 -9.17 -8.75
C TRP A 158 -4.22 -8.99 -7.65
N THR A 159 -4.16 -7.89 -6.90
CA THR A 159 -5.31 -7.47 -6.11
C THR A 159 -6.13 -6.46 -6.89
N THR A 160 -7.45 -6.66 -6.93
CA THR A 160 -8.39 -5.78 -7.63
C THR A 160 -9.42 -5.20 -6.66
N LEU A 161 -9.54 -3.88 -6.66
CA LEU A 161 -10.64 -3.18 -6.03
C LEU A 161 -11.75 -2.93 -7.07
N GLY A 162 -12.97 -3.34 -6.76
CA GLY A 162 -14.17 -2.98 -7.52
C GLY A 162 -14.48 -1.48 -7.46
N SER A 163 -15.69 -1.11 -7.86
CA SER A 163 -16.09 0.31 -7.99
C SER A 163 -16.71 0.86 -6.72
N ASN A 164 -16.67 2.18 -6.51
CA ASN A 164 -17.28 2.90 -5.38
C ASN A 164 -16.78 2.40 -4.02
N ILE A 165 -15.45 2.31 -3.86
CA ILE A 165 -14.80 1.74 -2.70
C ILE A 165 -14.03 2.81 -1.93
N ASN A 166 -14.11 2.76 -0.61
CA ASN A 166 -13.13 3.38 0.29
C ASN A 166 -12.39 2.28 1.05
N PHE A 167 -11.10 2.11 0.73
CA PHE A 167 -10.29 1.01 1.27
C PHE A 167 -8.97 1.58 1.79
N CYS A 168 -9.01 2.05 3.02
CA CYS A 168 -7.89 2.74 3.68
C CYS A 168 -7.35 1.93 4.85
N ASP A 169 -6.08 2.12 5.20
CA ASP A 169 -5.44 1.45 6.35
C ASP A 169 -5.53 -0.08 6.25
N ALA A 170 -5.20 -0.64 5.10
CA ALA A 170 -5.33 -2.07 4.83
C ALA A 170 -4.16 -2.61 4.00
N LEU A 171 -3.79 -3.85 4.26
CA LEU A 171 -2.91 -4.65 3.40
C LEU A 171 -3.72 -5.82 2.88
N ILE A 172 -3.62 -6.08 1.59
CA ILE A 172 -4.27 -7.22 0.94
C ILE A 172 -3.29 -7.94 0.02
N SER A 173 -3.26 -9.26 0.14
CA SER A 173 -2.41 -10.18 -0.61
C SER A 173 -3.16 -11.45 -1.00
N GLY A 174 -2.47 -12.37 -1.67
CA GLY A 174 -3.02 -13.65 -2.10
C GLY A 174 -3.53 -13.63 -3.52
N GLY A 175 -3.63 -14.83 -4.08
CA GLY A 175 -3.84 -15.05 -5.51
C GLY A 175 -2.60 -15.63 -6.17
N THR A 176 -2.83 -16.29 -7.30
CA THR A 176 -1.80 -17.03 -8.04
C THR A 176 -1.68 -16.59 -9.48
N GLY A 177 -2.39 -15.54 -9.89
CA GLY A 177 -2.29 -14.97 -11.23
C GLY A 177 -3.32 -13.85 -11.47
N PRO A 178 -3.14 -13.08 -12.55
CA PRO A 178 -4.05 -12.01 -12.94
C PRO A 178 -5.36 -12.50 -13.57
N GLU A 179 -5.46 -13.78 -13.97
CA GLU A 179 -6.63 -14.31 -14.66
C GLU A 179 -7.86 -14.44 -13.75
N LEU A 180 -9.05 -14.39 -14.35
CA LEU A 180 -10.33 -14.56 -13.66
C LEU A 180 -10.32 -15.81 -12.77
N GLY A 181 -10.63 -15.61 -11.49
CA GLY A 181 -10.67 -16.69 -10.49
C GLY A 181 -9.37 -16.92 -9.73
N TYR A 182 -8.27 -16.27 -10.11
CA TYR A 182 -6.96 -16.42 -9.47
C TYR A 182 -6.46 -15.19 -8.71
N PHE A 183 -7.01 -14.01 -9.02
CA PHE A 183 -6.66 -12.73 -8.37
C PHE A 183 -7.52 -12.48 -7.12
N SER A 184 -7.04 -11.70 -6.16
CA SER A 184 -7.83 -11.32 -4.97
C SER A 184 -8.71 -10.11 -5.25
N GLU A 185 -9.97 -10.13 -4.79
CA GLU A 185 -10.94 -9.07 -5.10
C GLU A 185 -11.58 -8.46 -3.85
N VAL A 186 -11.71 -7.14 -3.85
CA VAL A 186 -12.65 -6.41 -3.00
C VAL A 186 -13.80 -5.89 -3.85
N GLY A 187 -14.97 -6.51 -3.73
CA GLY A 187 -16.12 -6.24 -4.57
C GLY A 187 -16.69 -4.83 -4.40
N SER A 188 -17.31 -4.33 -5.46
CA SER A 188 -17.84 -2.97 -5.57
C SER A 188 -18.75 -2.56 -4.41
N GLY A 189 -18.65 -1.30 -3.99
CA GLY A 189 -19.46 -0.73 -2.90
C GLY A 189 -19.01 -1.13 -1.49
N SER A 190 -17.94 -1.91 -1.36
CA SER A 190 -17.39 -2.28 -0.05
C SER A 190 -16.61 -1.13 0.58
N ILE A 191 -16.80 -0.93 1.88
CA ILE A 191 -16.17 0.15 2.63
C ILE A 191 -15.41 -0.44 3.82
N HIS A 192 -14.14 -0.08 3.94
CA HIS A 192 -13.35 -0.33 5.15
C HIS A 192 -13.50 0.83 6.14
N PHE A 193 -14.22 0.57 7.22
CA PHE A 193 -14.43 1.50 8.32
C PHE A 193 -13.20 1.49 9.24
N ASN A 194 -12.29 2.40 8.94
CA ASN A 194 -11.00 2.60 9.62
C ASN A 194 -11.02 3.68 10.71
N PHE A 195 -12.20 4.17 11.12
CA PHE A 195 -12.36 5.08 12.25
C PHE A 195 -13.35 4.50 13.26
N THR A 196 -12.98 4.55 14.54
CA THR A 196 -13.91 4.22 15.61
C THR A 196 -14.81 5.41 15.93
N ILE A 197 -15.92 5.17 16.64
CA ILE A 197 -16.78 6.23 17.18
C ILE A 197 -16.08 7.16 18.18
N ARG A 198 -14.88 6.79 18.67
CA ARG A 198 -14.02 7.65 19.50
C ARG A 198 -13.09 8.54 18.68
N GLY A 199 -13.03 8.33 17.37
CA GLY A 199 -12.09 9.01 16.48
C GLY A 199 -10.67 8.42 16.49
N ASP A 200 -10.49 7.22 17.06
CA ASP A 200 -9.20 6.50 16.99
C ASP A 200 -9.09 5.65 15.70
N LYS A 201 -7.85 5.35 15.31
CA LYS A 201 -7.50 4.65 14.05
C LYS A 201 -6.63 3.41 14.27
N ALA A 202 -6.69 2.79 15.45
CA ALA A 202 -6.05 1.49 15.71
C ALA A 202 -6.90 0.36 15.11
N THR A 203 -7.16 0.45 13.82
CA THR A 203 -8.19 -0.27 13.07
C THR A 203 -7.67 -0.82 11.75
N ALA A 204 -6.35 -0.77 11.53
CA ALA A 204 -5.77 -1.29 10.30
C ALA A 204 -6.01 -2.80 10.16
N SER A 205 -6.24 -3.25 8.93
CA SER A 205 -6.69 -4.61 8.64
C SER A 205 -5.75 -5.37 7.71
N LEU A 206 -5.63 -6.67 7.95
CA LEU A 206 -4.90 -7.65 7.13
C LEU A 206 -5.91 -8.54 6.38
N PHE A 207 -5.78 -8.58 5.06
CA PHE A 207 -6.51 -9.47 4.17
C PHE A 207 -5.51 -10.39 3.48
N GLY A 208 -5.22 -11.55 4.08
CA GLY A 208 -3.97 -12.27 3.88
C GLY A 208 -2.82 -11.64 4.67
N ASP A 209 -1.62 -12.15 4.46
CA ASP A 209 -0.40 -11.66 5.10
C ASP A 209 0.74 -11.42 4.07
N ALA A 210 1.78 -10.71 4.47
CA ALA A 210 2.94 -10.46 3.61
C ALA A 210 3.88 -11.66 3.59
N CYS A 211 4.11 -12.30 4.74
CA CYS A 211 5.08 -13.38 4.91
C CYS A 211 4.86 -14.56 3.95
N GLN A 212 3.61 -14.89 3.64
CA GLN A 212 3.23 -15.94 2.68
C GLN A 212 2.83 -15.33 1.34
N GLY A 213 2.11 -14.21 1.34
CA GLY A 213 1.55 -13.59 0.13
C GLY A 213 2.59 -13.12 -0.88
N LEU A 214 3.81 -12.77 -0.42
CA LEU A 214 4.92 -12.36 -1.27
C LEU A 214 5.38 -13.41 -2.29
N PHE A 215 5.05 -14.70 -2.07
CA PHE A 215 5.49 -15.81 -2.93
C PHE A 215 4.52 -16.16 -4.06
N LEU A 216 3.40 -15.42 -4.16
CA LEU A 216 2.45 -15.51 -5.27
C LEU A 216 1.87 -16.92 -5.49
N ASP A 217 1.73 -17.66 -4.38
CA ASP A 217 1.33 -19.07 -4.35
C ASP A 217 0.26 -19.36 -3.28
N GLN A 218 -0.47 -18.33 -2.85
CA GLN A 218 -1.52 -18.44 -1.84
C GLN A 218 -2.90 -18.30 -2.47
N ASP A 219 -3.91 -18.94 -1.86
CA ASP A 219 -5.30 -18.82 -2.30
C ASP A 219 -5.75 -17.36 -2.31
N ARG A 220 -6.48 -16.96 -3.35
CA ARG A 220 -7.06 -15.62 -3.42
C ARG A 220 -8.07 -15.37 -2.29
N LEU A 221 -8.28 -14.11 -1.96
CA LEU A 221 -9.41 -13.66 -1.16
C LEU A 221 -10.53 -13.11 -2.06
N PHE A 222 -11.78 -13.28 -1.63
CA PHE A 222 -12.94 -12.69 -2.30
C PHE A 222 -13.83 -11.96 -1.30
N ILE A 223 -13.78 -10.63 -1.29
CA ILE A 223 -14.70 -9.82 -0.49
C ILE A 223 -15.90 -9.46 -1.36
N GLY A 224 -17.09 -9.95 -1.03
CA GLY A 224 -18.31 -9.66 -1.77
C GLY A 224 -18.62 -8.15 -1.81
N GLY A 225 -19.38 -7.71 -2.83
CA GLY A 225 -19.75 -6.30 -2.97
C GLY A 225 -20.67 -5.78 -1.87
N ASN A 226 -20.69 -4.47 -1.68
CA ASN A 226 -21.48 -3.75 -0.67
C ASN A 226 -21.21 -4.19 0.78
N ASN A 227 -19.99 -4.64 1.07
CA ASN A 227 -19.64 -5.09 2.41
C ASN A 227 -19.28 -3.92 3.34
N THR A 228 -19.67 -4.08 4.61
CA THR A 228 -19.23 -3.22 5.71
C THR A 228 -18.09 -3.92 6.44
N LEU A 229 -16.86 -3.49 6.20
CA LEU A 229 -15.65 -4.06 6.79
C LEU A 229 -15.23 -3.20 7.99
N LEU A 230 -15.48 -3.67 9.21
CA LEU A 230 -15.14 -2.94 10.43
C LEU A 230 -13.74 -3.33 10.91
N GLY A 231 -12.78 -2.44 10.69
CA GLY A 231 -11.41 -2.65 11.15
C GLY A 231 -11.31 -2.61 12.69
N PRO A 232 -10.32 -3.30 13.27
CA PRO A 232 -9.35 -4.19 12.61
C PRO A 232 -9.93 -5.56 12.20
N ILE A 233 -9.53 -6.04 11.03
CA ILE A 233 -9.84 -7.37 10.48
C ILE A 233 -8.54 -8.14 10.25
N LYS A 234 -8.58 -9.45 10.47
CA LYS A 234 -7.54 -10.40 10.06
C LYS A 234 -8.19 -11.54 9.27
N ALA A 235 -8.02 -11.55 7.96
CA ALA A 235 -8.57 -12.59 7.10
C ALA A 235 -7.45 -13.51 6.60
N ASP A 236 -7.66 -14.82 6.69
CA ASP A 236 -6.75 -15.81 6.12
C ASP A 236 -6.91 -15.91 4.59
N PHE A 237 -5.93 -16.51 3.91
CA PHE A 237 -6.07 -16.86 2.48
C PHE A 237 -7.25 -17.79 2.24
N GLY A 238 -7.91 -17.67 1.09
CA GLY A 238 -9.12 -18.45 0.77
C GLY A 238 -10.39 -17.97 1.46
N VAL A 239 -10.35 -16.88 2.22
CA VAL A 239 -11.56 -16.23 2.75
C VAL A 239 -12.43 -15.72 1.61
N MET A 240 -13.72 -16.03 1.69
CA MET A 240 -14.77 -15.46 0.87
C MET A 240 -15.82 -14.82 1.77
N THR A 241 -16.44 -13.73 1.34
CA THR A 241 -17.56 -13.12 2.07
C THR A 241 -18.77 -12.98 1.15
N ALA A 242 -19.96 -13.18 1.70
CA ALA A 242 -21.20 -12.86 0.99
C ALA A 242 -21.28 -11.35 0.71
N ALA A 243 -21.99 -10.96 -0.35
CA ALA A 243 -22.27 -9.55 -0.63
C ALA A 243 -23.25 -8.97 0.41
N GLY A 244 -23.10 -7.68 0.72
CA GLY A 244 -23.91 -6.99 1.74
C GLY A 244 -23.58 -7.39 3.19
N ALA A 245 -22.50 -8.12 3.42
CA ALA A 245 -22.12 -8.63 4.73
C ALA A 245 -21.48 -7.55 5.61
N ARG A 246 -21.74 -7.64 6.91
CA ARG A 246 -21.03 -6.88 7.95
C ARG A 246 -19.96 -7.76 8.57
N ILE A 247 -18.70 -7.40 8.36
CA ILE A 247 -17.52 -8.21 8.67
C ILE A 247 -16.67 -7.49 9.72
N ASN A 248 -16.16 -8.23 10.70
CA ASN A 248 -15.20 -7.75 11.69
C ASN A 248 -14.39 -8.93 12.27
N GLY A 249 -13.28 -8.64 12.93
CA GLY A 249 -12.49 -9.65 13.64
C GLY A 249 -11.71 -10.58 12.71
N THR A 250 -11.55 -11.84 13.12
CA THR A 250 -10.78 -12.85 12.39
C THR A 250 -11.67 -13.68 11.49
N LEU A 251 -11.24 -13.91 10.24
CA LEU A 251 -11.98 -14.69 9.24
C LEU A 251 -11.15 -15.89 8.81
N ALA A 252 -11.77 -17.07 8.89
CA ALA A 252 -11.20 -18.33 8.44
C ALA A 252 -11.54 -18.60 6.96
N PRO A 253 -10.76 -19.45 6.27
CA PRO A 253 -11.01 -19.80 4.87
C PRO A 253 -12.44 -20.30 4.62
N GLY A 254 -13.01 -19.99 3.46
CA GLY A 254 -14.38 -20.32 3.08
C GLY A 254 -15.35 -19.15 3.12
N LEU A 255 -16.64 -19.42 2.90
CA LEU A 255 -17.69 -18.40 2.77
C LEU A 255 -18.20 -17.92 4.13
N ASN A 256 -17.99 -16.64 4.41
CA ASN A 256 -18.40 -15.94 5.62
C ASN A 256 -19.64 -15.07 5.34
N PHE A 257 -20.74 -15.35 6.04
CA PHE A 257 -22.02 -14.61 5.88
C PHE A 257 -22.10 -13.32 6.71
N GLY A 258 -21.07 -13.02 7.49
CA GLY A 258 -21.01 -11.83 8.35
C GLY A 258 -21.97 -11.85 9.53
N HIS A 259 -22.10 -10.70 10.19
CA HIS A 259 -22.83 -10.53 11.44
C HIS A 259 -24.14 -9.76 11.25
N SER A 260 -25.16 -10.12 12.04
CA SER A 260 -26.40 -9.35 12.11
C SER A 260 -26.18 -7.98 12.76
N LEU A 261 -26.97 -6.98 12.35
CA LEU A 261 -26.95 -5.65 12.97
C LEU A 261 -27.55 -5.71 14.38
N PRO A 262 -26.82 -5.28 15.42
CA PRO A 262 -27.38 -5.11 16.76
C PRO A 262 -28.52 -4.08 16.74
N LYS A 263 -29.59 -4.32 17.50
CA LYS A 263 -30.71 -3.40 17.66
C LYS A 263 -30.71 -2.78 19.06
N GLY A 264 -31.02 -1.49 19.15
CA GLY A 264 -31.23 -0.77 20.41
C GLY A 264 -30.19 0.32 20.68
N LYS A 265 -30.25 0.86 21.90
CA LYS A 265 -29.33 1.86 22.45
C LYS A 265 -28.67 1.29 23.69
N ILE A 266 -27.37 1.50 23.82
CA ILE A 266 -26.63 1.26 25.06
C ILE A 266 -26.11 2.58 25.61
N ASP A 267 -25.92 2.66 26.92
CA ASP A 267 -25.10 3.72 27.50
C ASP A 267 -23.65 3.47 27.11
N TYR A 268 -23.05 4.48 26.47
CA TYR A 268 -21.70 4.40 25.93
C TYR A 268 -20.84 5.48 26.57
N GLU A 269 -19.79 5.08 27.28
CA GLU A 269 -18.75 5.96 27.81
C GLU A 269 -17.54 5.90 26.85
N PRO A 270 -17.30 6.94 26.02
CA PRO A 270 -16.25 6.91 25.00
C PRO A 270 -14.83 6.76 25.56
N ARG A 271 -14.63 7.11 26.84
CA ARG A 271 -13.32 6.98 27.50
C ARG A 271 -13.05 5.57 28.03
N LYS A 272 -14.05 4.69 28.07
CA LYS A 272 -13.90 3.29 28.49
C LYS A 272 -13.46 2.44 27.30
N PHE A 273 -12.24 1.92 27.37
CA PHE A 273 -11.70 1.00 26.37
C PHE A 273 -11.85 -0.44 26.88
N SER A 274 -12.45 -1.30 26.05
CA SER A 274 -12.56 -2.73 26.30
C SER A 274 -11.79 -3.53 25.26
N GLY A 275 -11.16 -4.63 25.65
CA GLY A 275 -10.38 -5.50 24.76
C GLY A 275 -9.11 -4.84 24.21
N ALA A 276 -8.54 -3.88 24.95
CA ALA A 276 -7.44 -3.05 24.47
C ALA A 276 -6.21 -3.86 24.05
N LEU A 277 -5.85 -4.90 24.81
CA LEU A 277 -4.75 -5.79 24.47
C LEU A 277 -4.95 -6.52 23.14
N GLY A 278 -6.20 -6.92 22.83
CA GLY A 278 -6.54 -7.55 21.55
C GLY A 278 -6.32 -6.61 20.36
N ILE A 279 -6.76 -5.35 20.47
CA ILE A 279 -6.53 -4.33 19.45
C ILE A 279 -5.03 -4.08 19.26
N VAL A 280 -4.30 -3.90 20.36
CA VAL A 280 -2.85 -3.67 20.33
C VAL A 280 -2.11 -4.84 19.68
N THR A 281 -2.50 -6.08 20.00
CA THR A 281 -1.94 -7.29 19.39
C THR A 281 -2.17 -7.30 17.88
N GLN A 282 -3.38 -7.01 17.42
CA GLN A 282 -3.71 -6.97 15.99
C GLN A 282 -2.98 -5.83 15.25
N GLN A 283 -2.79 -4.67 15.88
CA GLN A 283 -2.02 -3.60 15.27
C GLN A 283 -0.51 -3.89 15.25
N VAL A 284 0.01 -4.67 16.21
CA VAL A 284 1.38 -5.18 16.13
C VAL A 284 1.53 -6.26 15.06
N ASP A 285 0.51 -7.08 14.81
CA ASP A 285 0.50 -7.98 13.64
C ASP A 285 0.66 -7.19 12.34
N ILE A 286 -0.01 -6.05 12.18
CA ILE A 286 0.17 -5.16 11.02
C ILE A 286 1.62 -4.67 10.91
N LEU A 287 2.22 -4.22 12.02
CA LEU A 287 3.62 -3.76 12.04
C LEU A 287 4.59 -4.90 11.70
N ALA A 288 4.29 -6.13 12.13
CA ALA A 288 5.08 -7.31 11.82
C ALA A 288 5.06 -7.62 10.32
N GLU A 289 3.89 -7.61 9.68
CA GLU A 289 3.77 -7.83 8.24
C GLU A 289 4.43 -6.71 7.42
N LEU A 290 4.29 -5.44 7.84
CA LEU A 290 4.98 -4.32 7.19
C LEU A 290 6.51 -4.40 7.36
N THR A 291 7.00 -4.95 8.47
CA THR A 291 8.43 -5.18 8.68
C THR A 291 8.96 -6.29 7.77
N ALA A 292 8.21 -7.38 7.61
CA ALA A 292 8.55 -8.42 6.63
C ALA A 292 8.59 -7.85 5.21
N LEU A 293 7.57 -7.07 4.83
CA LEU A 293 7.50 -6.41 3.53
C LEU A 293 8.66 -5.43 3.31
N PHE A 294 9.03 -4.67 4.35
CA PHE A 294 10.18 -3.76 4.31
C PHE A 294 11.48 -4.50 3.93
N HIS A 295 11.77 -5.61 4.61
CA HIS A 295 12.98 -6.41 4.34
C HIS A 295 12.92 -7.13 3.00
N TRP A 296 11.73 -7.55 2.55
CA TRP A 296 11.55 -8.07 1.19
C TRP A 296 11.90 -7.01 0.14
N TYR A 297 11.40 -5.78 0.28
CA TYR A 297 11.75 -4.71 -0.63
C TYR A 297 13.25 -4.43 -0.64
N GLN A 298 13.86 -4.30 0.54
CA GLN A 298 15.27 -3.97 0.69
C GLN A 298 16.20 -5.05 0.11
N GLN A 299 15.98 -6.31 0.49
CA GLN A 299 16.94 -7.39 0.20
C GLN A 299 16.57 -8.19 -1.06
N VAL A 300 15.28 -8.31 -1.40
CA VAL A 300 14.82 -9.06 -2.57
C VAL A 300 14.59 -8.14 -3.76
N ARG A 301 13.61 -7.22 -3.68
CA ARG A 301 13.27 -6.35 -4.82
C ARG A 301 14.46 -5.49 -5.25
N ILE A 302 15.07 -4.77 -4.31
CA ILE A 302 16.23 -3.90 -4.57
C ILE A 302 17.54 -4.69 -4.60
N GLY A 303 17.76 -5.58 -3.63
CA GLY A 303 19.04 -6.27 -3.48
C GLY A 303 19.31 -7.38 -4.52
N CYS A 304 18.26 -8.04 -5.02
CA CYS A 304 18.42 -9.20 -5.91
C CYS A 304 17.77 -8.98 -7.29
N ILE A 305 16.59 -8.38 -7.36
CA ILE A 305 15.78 -8.37 -8.58
C ILE A 305 16.07 -7.16 -9.47
N SER A 306 16.26 -5.97 -8.92
CA SER A 306 16.46 -4.77 -9.74
C SER A 306 17.69 -4.90 -10.63
N GLN A 307 17.49 -4.85 -11.96
CA GLN A 307 18.56 -4.96 -12.96
C GLN A 307 18.97 -3.59 -13.54
N THR A 308 18.11 -2.56 -13.41
CA THR A 308 18.36 -1.21 -13.91
C THR A 308 18.21 -0.16 -12.81
N MET A 309 18.74 1.05 -13.04
CA MET A 309 18.62 2.16 -12.10
C MET A 309 17.17 2.60 -11.93
N GLU A 310 16.38 2.55 -13.01
CA GLU A 310 14.97 2.90 -13.04
C GLU A 310 14.15 1.89 -12.23
N GLN A 311 14.39 0.59 -12.44
CA GLN A 311 13.72 -0.45 -11.66
C GLN A 311 14.06 -0.34 -10.17
N LYS A 312 15.33 -0.09 -9.86
CA LYS A 312 15.78 0.16 -8.48
C LYS A 312 15.06 1.37 -7.87
N PHE A 313 14.98 2.49 -8.59
CA PHE A 313 14.29 3.70 -8.12
C PHE A 313 12.79 3.44 -7.82
N VAL A 314 12.10 2.70 -8.68
CA VAL A 314 10.68 2.34 -8.47
C VAL A 314 10.52 1.49 -7.20
N TYR A 315 11.40 0.51 -6.98
CA TYR A 315 11.36 -0.32 -5.77
C TYR A 315 11.77 0.44 -4.50
N GLU A 316 12.76 1.33 -4.56
CA GLU A 316 13.09 2.23 -3.44
C GLU A 316 11.92 3.15 -3.08
N SER A 317 11.17 3.60 -4.10
CA SER A 317 9.96 4.38 -3.90
C SER A 317 8.86 3.54 -3.21
N GLY A 318 8.68 2.28 -3.62
CA GLY A 318 7.78 1.35 -2.93
C GLY A 318 8.19 1.10 -1.47
N LEU A 319 9.48 0.88 -1.20
CA LEU A 319 10.03 0.73 0.15
C LEU A 319 9.71 1.96 1.02
N ASN A 320 9.84 3.17 0.48
CA ASN A 320 9.48 4.40 1.18
C ASN A 320 7.99 4.44 1.57
N ILE A 321 7.09 3.94 0.72
CA ILE A 321 5.66 3.83 1.04
C ILE A 321 5.41 2.79 2.13
N VAL A 322 6.11 1.67 2.12
CA VAL A 322 6.04 0.65 3.18
C VAL A 322 6.49 1.23 4.53
N GLU A 323 7.62 1.94 4.55
CA GLU A 323 8.11 2.62 5.77
C GLU A 323 7.11 3.69 6.24
N LEU A 324 6.52 4.46 5.32
CA LEU A 324 5.51 5.45 5.65
C LEU A 324 4.25 4.82 6.27
N ASN A 325 3.79 3.67 5.76
CA ASN A 325 2.72 2.90 6.36
C ASN A 325 3.09 2.48 7.78
N TYR A 326 4.27 1.90 7.96
CA TYR A 326 4.76 1.45 9.27
C TYR A 326 4.74 2.59 10.30
N GLN A 327 5.28 3.76 9.93
CA GLN A 327 5.33 4.92 10.83
C GLN A 327 3.94 5.44 11.19
N GLU A 328 3.00 5.49 10.22
CA GLU A 328 1.62 5.86 10.50
C GLU A 328 0.94 4.84 11.44
N ARG A 329 1.15 3.53 11.25
CA ARG A 329 0.59 2.48 12.12
C ARG A 329 1.12 2.60 13.55
N LEU A 330 2.42 2.79 13.72
CA LEU A 330 3.03 2.98 15.04
C LEU A 330 2.52 4.27 15.72
N PHE A 331 2.35 5.34 14.94
CA PHE A 331 1.78 6.59 15.45
C PHE A 331 0.34 6.42 15.94
N GLN A 332 -0.53 5.79 15.15
CA GLN A 332 -1.92 5.56 15.54
C GLN A 332 -2.04 4.59 16.73
N LEU A 333 -1.20 3.55 16.77
CA LEU A 333 -1.12 2.65 17.92
C LEU A 333 -0.66 3.38 19.19
N SER A 334 0.33 4.29 19.08
CA SER A 334 0.77 5.12 20.21
C SER A 334 -0.38 5.96 20.77
N ARG A 335 -1.14 6.63 19.89
CA ARG A 335 -2.30 7.43 20.31
C ARG A 335 -3.38 6.59 20.99
N TYR A 336 -3.60 5.37 20.49
CA TYR A 336 -4.55 4.44 21.10
C TYR A 336 -4.11 4.03 22.52
N VAL A 337 -2.84 3.66 22.69
CA VAL A 337 -2.31 3.25 24.00
C VAL A 337 -2.31 4.41 24.99
N GLU A 338 -1.89 5.60 24.57
CA GLU A 338 -1.92 6.82 25.40
C GLU A 338 -3.34 7.16 25.89
N ALA A 339 -4.38 6.90 25.07
CA ALA A 339 -5.77 7.11 25.47
C ALA A 339 -6.27 6.16 26.58
N LEU A 340 -5.55 5.06 26.87
CA LEU A 340 -5.92 4.12 27.93
C LEU A 340 -5.76 4.71 29.34
N GLU A 341 -4.97 5.78 29.51
CA GLU A 341 -4.88 6.48 30.80
C GLU A 341 -6.24 7.00 31.26
N GLY A 342 -7.03 7.56 30.33
CA GLY A 342 -8.39 8.01 30.57
C GLY A 342 -9.32 6.85 30.96
N SER A 343 -9.13 5.68 30.36
CA SER A 343 -9.87 4.45 30.67
C SER A 343 -9.66 4.00 32.12
N LEU A 344 -8.41 3.93 32.57
CA LEU A 344 -8.05 3.54 33.94
C LEU A 344 -8.60 4.50 35.01
N SER A 345 -8.62 5.81 34.70
CA SER A 345 -9.15 6.83 35.63
C SER A 345 -10.64 6.61 35.96
N ILE A 346 -11.42 6.11 35.01
CA ILE A 346 -12.85 5.83 35.18
C ILE A 346 -13.07 4.53 35.94
N PHE A 347 -12.23 3.52 35.71
CA PHE A 347 -12.38 2.21 36.35
C PHE A 347 -12.17 2.26 37.85
N SER A 348 -11.32 3.18 38.32
CA SER A 348 -11.09 3.45 39.73
C SER A 348 -12.36 3.87 40.49
N GLY A 349 -13.44 4.26 39.78
CA GLY A 349 -14.74 4.62 40.34
C GLY A 349 -15.89 3.65 40.06
N SER A 350 -15.67 2.50 39.40
CA SER A 350 -16.78 1.61 38.98
C SER A 350 -16.53 0.12 39.28
N ASN A 351 -17.43 -0.52 40.04
CA ASN A 351 -17.37 -1.96 40.41
C ASN A 351 -17.70 -2.95 39.26
N LYS A 352 -17.68 -2.55 37.98
CA LYS A 352 -18.29 -3.30 36.86
C LYS A 352 -17.30 -3.82 35.79
N ILE A 353 -16.00 -3.91 36.08
CA ILE A 353 -14.98 -4.40 35.13
C ILE A 353 -14.08 -5.43 35.80
N SER A 354 -13.62 -6.43 35.04
CA SER A 354 -12.73 -7.46 35.56
C SER A 354 -11.38 -6.85 35.97
N ASN A 355 -10.88 -7.24 37.15
CA ASN A 355 -9.55 -6.83 37.63
C ASN A 355 -8.44 -7.11 36.61
N LYS A 356 -8.62 -8.11 35.75
CA LYS A 356 -7.69 -8.51 34.69
C LYS A 356 -7.51 -7.43 33.62
N GLU A 357 -8.60 -6.88 33.08
CA GLU A 357 -8.52 -5.89 31.98
C GLU A 357 -7.87 -4.57 32.44
N THR A 358 -8.15 -4.14 33.68
CA THR A 358 -7.49 -2.99 34.30
C THR A 358 -5.99 -3.26 34.51
N ALA A 359 -5.63 -4.47 34.93
CA ALA A 359 -4.22 -4.86 35.11
C ALA A 359 -3.48 -4.89 33.76
N GLU A 360 -4.07 -5.46 32.72
CA GLU A 360 -3.51 -5.51 31.35
C GLU A 360 -3.29 -4.09 30.79
N GLN A 361 -4.27 -3.19 30.92
CA GLN A 361 -4.13 -1.80 30.46
C GLN A 361 -3.04 -1.05 31.22
N ARG A 362 -2.93 -1.25 32.54
CA ARG A 362 -1.86 -0.64 33.36
C ARG A 362 -0.49 -1.15 32.95
N GLN A 363 -0.34 -2.47 32.81
CA GLN A 363 0.91 -3.10 32.42
C GLN A 363 1.35 -2.66 31.01
N LEU A 364 0.39 -2.52 30.08
CA LEU A 364 0.65 -2.03 28.74
C LEU A 364 1.17 -0.59 28.76
N LEU A 365 0.50 0.33 29.48
CA LEU A 365 0.94 1.72 29.62
C LEU A 365 2.35 1.83 30.20
N GLU A 366 2.62 1.09 31.27
CA GLU A 366 3.94 1.07 31.93
C GLU A 366 5.05 0.60 30.97
N LYS A 367 4.78 -0.44 30.18
CA LYS A 367 5.76 -1.04 29.27
C LYS A 367 5.82 -0.33 27.91
N TRP A 368 4.84 0.52 27.57
CA TRP A 368 4.68 1.14 26.27
C TRP A 368 5.90 1.95 25.80
N PRO A 369 6.55 2.80 26.63
CA PRO A 369 7.72 3.56 26.17
C PRO A 369 8.85 2.67 25.63
N LYS A 370 9.11 1.53 26.30
CA LYS A 370 10.12 0.56 25.86
C LYS A 370 9.67 -0.24 24.63
N ILE A 371 8.38 -0.58 24.54
CA ILE A 371 7.80 -1.24 23.36
C ILE A 371 7.92 -0.32 22.14
N LYS A 372 7.48 0.94 22.26
CA LYS A 372 7.56 1.96 21.21
C LYS A 372 8.98 2.18 20.73
N GLN A 373 9.95 2.22 21.65
CA GLN A 373 11.37 2.33 21.28
C GLN A 373 11.87 1.14 20.45
N GLN A 374 11.49 -0.08 20.81
CA GLN A 374 11.86 -1.28 20.04
C GLN A 374 11.16 -1.34 18.68
N LEU A 375 9.96 -0.81 18.58
CA LEU A 375 9.19 -0.70 17.34
C LEU A 375 9.54 0.54 16.52
N ALA A 376 10.52 1.37 16.89
CA ALA A 376 10.73 2.67 16.26
C ALA A 376 11.01 2.60 14.75
N THR A 377 11.65 1.53 14.28
CA THR A 377 11.97 1.33 12.86
C THR A 377 11.93 -0.14 12.47
N PRO A 378 11.41 -0.50 11.27
CA PRO A 378 11.45 -1.89 10.77
C PRO A 378 12.88 -2.40 10.55
N LYS A 379 13.85 -1.49 10.36
CA LYS A 379 15.28 -1.83 10.22
C LYS A 379 15.86 -2.52 11.47
N ALA A 380 15.26 -2.32 12.64
CA ALA A 380 15.72 -2.94 13.89
C ALA A 380 15.54 -4.47 13.93
N PHE A 381 14.79 -5.03 12.98
CA PHE A 381 14.52 -6.47 12.86
C PHE A 381 15.24 -7.09 11.66
N GLU A 382 16.33 -6.48 11.22
CA GLU A 382 17.11 -6.99 10.09
C GLU A 382 17.59 -8.42 10.36
N LEU A 383 17.30 -9.27 9.39
CA LEU A 383 17.83 -10.61 9.26
C LEU A 383 18.23 -10.76 7.80
N LEU A 384 19.45 -11.25 7.55
CA LEU A 384 19.95 -11.40 6.19
C LEU A 384 19.13 -12.44 5.41
N ILE A 385 18.89 -12.14 4.14
CA ILE A 385 18.24 -13.02 3.19
C ILE A 385 18.97 -14.38 3.11
N PRO A 386 18.25 -15.52 3.15
CA PRO A 386 18.88 -16.83 3.03
C PRO A 386 19.50 -17.06 1.65
N GLU A 387 20.68 -17.68 1.62
CA GLU A 387 21.39 -17.99 0.37
C GLU A 387 20.54 -18.83 -0.59
N SER A 388 19.73 -19.77 -0.07
CA SER A 388 18.82 -20.58 -0.87
C SER A 388 17.77 -19.74 -1.64
N LEU A 389 17.27 -18.68 -1.03
CA LEU A 389 16.34 -17.76 -1.69
C LEU A 389 17.07 -16.93 -2.75
N THR A 390 18.24 -16.38 -2.42
CA THR A 390 19.07 -15.63 -3.39
C THR A 390 19.44 -16.50 -4.59
N ASN A 391 19.83 -17.75 -4.36
CA ASN A 391 20.17 -18.71 -5.41
C ASN A 391 18.94 -19.10 -6.25
N ALA A 392 17.74 -19.20 -5.66
CA ALA A 392 16.50 -19.41 -6.40
C ALA A 392 16.18 -18.24 -7.34
N ILE A 393 16.32 -16.99 -6.87
CA ILE A 393 16.12 -15.78 -7.68
C ILE A 393 17.17 -15.70 -8.79
N ALA A 394 18.45 -15.92 -8.47
CA ALA A 394 19.54 -15.86 -9.43
C ALA A 394 19.38 -16.87 -10.58
N ARG A 395 18.93 -18.09 -10.28
CA ARG A 395 18.60 -19.10 -11.30
C ARG A 395 17.51 -18.59 -12.26
N LYS A 396 16.48 -17.91 -11.76
CA LYS A 396 15.44 -17.31 -12.61
C LYS A 396 15.95 -16.15 -13.44
N LEU A 397 16.76 -15.26 -12.87
CA LEU A 397 17.38 -14.17 -13.62
C LEU A 397 18.30 -14.68 -14.74
N SER A 398 18.91 -15.85 -14.59
CA SER A 398 19.72 -16.47 -15.64
C SER A 398 18.92 -17.04 -16.82
N GLU A 399 17.60 -17.25 -16.68
CA GLU A 399 16.72 -17.77 -17.74
C GLU A 399 16.41 -16.71 -18.81
N GLY A 400 16.65 -15.42 -18.51
CA GLY A 400 16.48 -14.31 -19.44
C GLY A 400 15.87 -13.08 -18.77
N LYS A 401 15.42 -12.13 -19.59
CA LYS A 401 14.67 -10.96 -19.08
C LYS A 401 13.25 -11.41 -18.72
N LEU A 402 13.03 -11.63 -17.43
CA LEU A 402 11.75 -12.01 -16.86
C LEU A 402 11.19 -10.87 -16.00
N ASP A 403 9.87 -10.78 -15.97
CA ASP A 403 9.13 -9.88 -15.09
C ASP A 403 9.14 -10.37 -13.63
N TYR A 404 8.92 -9.47 -12.67
CA TYR A 404 9.02 -9.75 -11.24
C TYR A 404 8.09 -10.89 -10.82
N THR A 405 6.82 -10.84 -11.23
CA THR A 405 5.85 -11.87 -10.81
C THR A 405 6.19 -13.24 -11.38
N VAL A 406 6.78 -13.30 -12.59
CA VAL A 406 7.25 -14.54 -13.23
C VAL A 406 8.44 -15.12 -12.46
N ILE A 407 9.41 -14.28 -12.08
CA ILE A 407 10.57 -14.69 -11.27
C ILE A 407 10.09 -15.31 -9.96
N ILE A 408 9.28 -14.58 -9.20
CA ILE A 408 8.84 -15.00 -7.86
C ILE A 408 7.99 -16.27 -7.91
N LYS A 409 7.00 -16.31 -8.80
CA LYS A 409 6.11 -17.47 -8.94
C LYS A 409 6.87 -18.72 -9.40
N GLY A 410 7.89 -18.54 -10.25
CA GLY A 410 8.68 -19.62 -10.82
C GLY A 410 9.77 -20.22 -9.91
N MET A 411 10.04 -19.64 -8.74
CA MET A 411 11.05 -20.17 -7.81
C MET A 411 10.72 -21.61 -7.37
N ASP A 412 11.76 -22.38 -7.04
CA ASP A 412 11.60 -23.74 -6.51
C ASP A 412 11.03 -23.76 -5.08
N ILE A 413 10.47 -24.91 -4.69
CA ILE A 413 9.79 -25.09 -3.41
C ILE A 413 10.73 -24.77 -2.24
N GLU A 414 12.01 -25.17 -2.34
CA GLU A 414 13.00 -24.90 -1.31
C GLU A 414 13.26 -23.40 -1.12
N GLY A 415 13.50 -22.65 -2.21
CA GLY A 415 13.71 -21.21 -2.15
C GLY A 415 12.51 -20.49 -1.54
N LYS A 416 11.29 -20.83 -1.97
CA LYS A 416 10.06 -20.27 -1.41
C LYS A 416 9.91 -20.58 0.08
N GLN A 417 10.10 -21.84 0.49
CA GLN A 417 9.96 -22.22 1.90
C GLN A 417 10.97 -21.50 2.79
N LYS A 418 12.24 -21.40 2.36
CA LYS A 418 13.28 -20.69 3.12
C LYS A 418 13.01 -19.20 3.21
N GLY A 419 12.46 -18.60 2.14
CA GLY A 419 11.98 -17.22 2.18
C GLY A 419 10.82 -17.02 3.16
N LYS A 420 9.84 -17.92 3.17
CA LYS A 420 8.71 -17.90 4.11
C LYS A 420 9.21 -18.00 5.56
N ASP A 421 10.11 -18.94 5.86
CA ASP A 421 10.68 -19.12 7.19
C ASP A 421 11.43 -17.86 7.65
N TRP A 422 12.18 -17.24 6.74
CA TRP A 422 12.93 -16.00 6.97
C TRP A 422 12.01 -14.83 7.32
N LEU A 423 10.99 -14.57 6.51
CA LEU A 423 10.02 -13.50 6.76
C LEU A 423 9.23 -13.72 8.05
N ASN A 424 8.82 -14.97 8.31
CA ASN A 424 8.15 -15.31 9.57
C ASN A 424 9.06 -15.08 10.78
N THR A 425 10.36 -15.34 10.66
CA THR A 425 11.33 -15.07 11.75
C THR A 425 11.39 -13.57 12.06
N ILE A 426 11.47 -12.72 11.03
CA ILE A 426 11.43 -11.26 11.16
C ILE A 426 10.13 -10.81 11.82
N ALA A 427 8.99 -11.22 11.27
CA ALA A 427 7.67 -10.82 11.77
C ALA A 427 7.41 -11.30 13.21
N ASN A 428 7.85 -12.52 13.55
CA ASN A 428 7.77 -13.03 14.92
C ASN A 428 8.68 -12.25 15.89
N GLY A 429 9.82 -11.74 15.43
CA GLY A 429 10.63 -10.80 16.21
C GLY A 429 9.85 -9.57 16.66
N VAL A 430 9.01 -9.01 15.78
CA VAL A 430 8.12 -7.89 16.08
C VAL A 430 7.01 -8.29 17.05
N ARG A 431 6.28 -9.39 16.76
CA ARG A 431 5.19 -9.91 17.61
C ARG A 431 5.65 -10.21 19.04
N ASN A 432 6.85 -10.75 19.17
CA ASN A 432 7.41 -11.13 20.46
C ASN A 432 7.72 -9.94 21.37
N ILE A 433 7.79 -8.70 20.87
CA ILE A 433 7.97 -7.51 21.72
C ILE A 433 6.83 -7.34 22.72
N ILE A 434 5.60 -7.66 22.30
CA ILE A 434 4.43 -7.60 23.17
C ILE A 434 4.31 -8.89 24.00
N ASN A 435 4.49 -10.06 23.38
CA ASN A 435 4.32 -11.36 24.06
C ASN A 435 5.36 -11.60 25.16
N SER A 436 6.65 -11.34 24.90
CA SER A 436 7.74 -11.54 25.88
C SER A 436 7.64 -10.61 27.10
N LYS A 437 6.81 -9.56 27.01
CA LYS A 437 6.67 -8.54 28.05
C LYS A 437 5.34 -8.60 28.79
N ILE A 438 4.28 -9.18 28.23
CA ILE A 438 2.97 -9.29 28.88
C ILE A 438 2.76 -10.69 29.49
N ALA A 439 3.40 -11.74 28.94
CA ALA A 439 3.21 -13.12 29.37
C ALA A 439 4.03 -13.57 30.61
N MET A 440 4.77 -12.69 31.29
CA MET A 440 5.60 -13.08 32.45
C MET A 440 4.96 -12.89 33.84
N ASP A 441 3.71 -12.46 33.94
CA ASP A 441 3.00 -12.37 35.24
C ASP A 441 1.62 -13.04 35.20
N GLY A 442 1.56 -14.29 34.69
CA GLY A 442 0.38 -15.16 34.73
C GLY A 442 0.45 -16.16 35.87
#